data_AF-A0A2V1H576-F1
#
_entry.id   AF-A0A2V1H576-F1
#
_cell.length_a   1.000
_cell.length_b   1.000
_cell.length_c   1.000
_cell.angle_alpha   90.00
_cell.angle_beta   90.00
_cell.angle_gamma   90.00
#
_symmetry.space_group_name_H-M   'P 1'
#
loop_
_entity.id
_entity.type
_entity.pdbx_description
1 polymer ?
#
loop_
_entity_poly.entity_id
_entity_poly.type
_entity_poly.pdbx_seq_one_letter_code
_entity_poly.pdbx_strand_id
1 'polypeptide(L)'
;MKCFHHSSYFGNAAIAFAGGIRIENGIVTGISNNSGHYKPTLVSLKLALLALRHHGIDLTKVEVNLTEGGGSNFIGWGHEVVVSSEELMSEVEK
;
A
#
# COMPACT_ATOMS: atom_id res chain seq x y z
N MET A 1 38.24 -1.25 2.26
CA MET A 1 37.02 -1.08 3.09
C MET A 1 35.85 -1.62 2.28
N LYS A 2 35.27 -2.77 2.64
CA LYS A 2 34.12 -3.35 1.94
C LYS A 2 32.86 -2.81 2.60
N CYS A 3 32.10 -1.97 1.89
CA CYS A 3 30.76 -1.57 2.32
C CYS A 3 29.83 -2.78 2.14
N PHE A 4 29.44 -3.40 3.24
CA PHE A 4 28.32 -4.33 3.26
C PHE A 4 27.04 -3.50 3.10
N HIS A 5 26.44 -3.53 1.91
CA HIS A 5 25.08 -3.02 1.72
C HIS A 5 24.12 -4.02 2.38
N HIS A 6 23.61 -3.65 3.56
CA HIS A 6 22.71 -4.46 4.39
C HIS A 6 21.29 -4.63 3.80
N SER A 7 21.06 -4.28 2.54
CA SER A 7 19.74 -4.27 1.89
C SER A 7 19.50 -5.41 0.88
N SER A 8 20.43 -6.36 0.73
CA SER A 8 20.26 -7.51 -0.18
C SER A 8 19.80 -8.81 0.49
N TYR A 9 19.15 -8.77 1.67
CA TYR A 9 18.85 -9.99 2.45
C TYR A 9 17.38 -10.46 2.46
N PHE A 10 16.50 -9.91 1.60
CA PHE A 10 15.17 -10.49 1.35
C PHE A 10 14.83 -10.45 -0.13
N GLY A 11 15.67 -11.08 -0.95
CA GLY A 11 15.46 -11.18 -2.39
C GLY A 11 14.34 -12.14 -2.83
N ASN A 12 13.70 -12.90 -1.94
CA ASN A 12 12.85 -14.05 -2.34
C ASN A 12 11.53 -14.24 -1.57
N ALA A 13 11.06 -13.27 -0.77
CA ALA A 13 9.70 -13.33 -0.23
C ALA A 13 8.86 -12.27 -0.95
N ALA A 14 7.70 -12.67 -1.49
CA ALA A 14 6.76 -11.73 -2.09
C ALA A 14 6.32 -10.73 -1.00
N ILE A 15 6.81 -9.49 -1.09
CA ILE A 15 6.41 -8.43 -0.17
C ILE A 15 5.04 -7.95 -0.62
N ALA A 16 4.01 -8.19 0.21
CA ALA A 16 2.64 -7.77 -0.10
C ALA A 16 2.52 -6.25 -0.25
N PHE A 17 3.27 -5.49 0.57
CA PHE A 17 3.33 -4.04 0.52
C PHE A 17 4.56 -3.48 1.26
N ALA A 18 5.15 -2.40 0.72
CA ALA A 18 6.18 -1.62 1.38
C ALA A 18 5.83 -0.12 1.27
N GLY A 19 5.56 0.54 2.39
CA GLY A 19 5.09 1.91 2.35
C GLY A 19 4.89 2.49 3.75
N GLY A 20 4.42 3.73 3.80
CA GLY A 20 4.11 4.43 5.04
C GLY A 20 2.62 4.35 5.38
N ILE A 21 2.30 4.16 6.67
CA ILE A 21 0.95 4.33 7.22
C ILE A 21 0.99 5.50 8.20
N ARG A 22 0.08 6.46 8.05
CA ARG A 22 -0.10 7.57 8.98
C ARG A 22 -1.18 7.21 9.99
N ILE A 23 -0.86 7.34 11.27
CA ILE A 23 -1.75 7.07 12.40
C ILE A 23 -1.82 8.33 13.25
N GLU A 24 -3.02 8.83 13.50
CA GLU A 24 -3.29 9.98 14.35
C GLU A 24 -4.32 9.58 15.41
N ASN A 25 -3.98 9.79 16.68
CA ASN A 25 -4.85 9.43 17.81
C ASN A 25 -5.34 7.96 17.79
N GLY A 26 -4.49 7.04 17.32
CA GLY A 26 -4.83 5.61 17.20
C GLY A 26 -5.69 5.25 15.99
N ILE A 27 -6.01 6.20 15.11
CA ILE A 27 -6.81 6.00 13.91
C ILE A 27 -5.88 6.08 12.69
N VAL A 28 -6.02 5.13 11.75
CA VAL A 28 -5.33 5.20 10.47
C VAL A 28 -5.94 6.32 9.64
N THR A 29 -5.13 7.32 9.26
CA THR A 29 -5.58 8.49 8.48
C THR A 29 -4.93 8.59 7.11
N GLY A 30 -3.97 7.72 6.80
CA GLY A 30 -3.38 7.68 5.47
C GLY A 30 -2.47 6.50 5.23
N ILE A 31 -2.28 6.17 3.95
CA ILE A 31 -1.36 5.15 3.49
C ILE A 31 -0.69 5.60 2.18
N SER A 32 0.59 5.28 2.03
CA SER A 32 1.32 5.54 0.78
C SER A 32 2.34 4.46 0.47
N ASN A 33 2.59 4.20 -0.81
CA ASN A 33 3.65 3.27 -1.25
C ASN A 33 5.07 3.86 -1.18
N ASN A 34 5.25 5.01 -0.53
CA ASN A 34 6.55 5.67 -0.45
C ASN A 34 7.48 4.93 0.54
N SER A 35 8.24 3.95 0.04
CA SER A 35 9.22 3.17 0.83
C SER A 35 10.65 3.26 0.32
N GLY A 36 10.97 4.26 -0.52
CA GLY A 36 12.31 4.48 -1.07
C GLY A 36 12.53 3.75 -2.41
N HIS A 37 13.47 2.80 -2.45
CA HIS A 37 13.87 2.12 -3.71
C HIS A 37 12.89 1.03 -4.17
N TYR A 38 12.04 0.55 -3.28
CA TYR A 38 10.92 -0.31 -3.62
C TYR A 38 9.72 0.59 -3.86
N LYS A 39 9.17 0.60 -5.07
CA LYS A 39 7.94 1.32 -5.39
C LYS A 39 6.86 0.27 -5.62
N PRO A 40 6.20 -0.21 -4.56
CA PRO A 40 5.12 -1.17 -4.71
C PRO A 40 4.07 -0.57 -5.65
N THR A 41 3.57 -1.43 -6.53
CA THR A 41 2.55 -1.07 -7.50
C THR A 41 1.24 -0.72 -6.80
N LEU A 42 0.32 -0.10 -7.54
CA LEU A 42 -1.05 0.12 -7.08
C LEU A 42 -1.71 -1.18 -6.55
N VAL A 43 -1.34 -2.34 -7.10
CA VAL A 43 -1.83 -3.65 -6.63
C VAL A 43 -1.39 -3.94 -5.19
N SER A 44 -0.10 -3.76 -4.86
CA SER A 44 0.40 -3.94 -3.49
C SER A 44 -0.25 -2.98 -2.49
N LEU A 45 -0.45 -1.71 -2.89
CA LEU A 45 -1.14 -0.71 -2.07
C LEU A 45 -2.59 -1.12 -1.77
N LYS A 46 -3.28 -1.67 -2.77
CA LYS A 46 -4.64 -2.21 -2.64
C LYS A 46 -4.69 -3.43 -1.73
N LEU A 47 -3.73 -4.35 -1.83
CA LEU A 47 -3.62 -5.49 -0.91
C LEU A 47 -3.43 -5.06 0.54
N ALA A 48 -2.63 -4.01 0.77
CA ALA A 48 -2.48 -3.43 2.11
C ALA A 48 -3.82 -2.86 2.63
N LEU A 49 -4.56 -2.12 1.81
CA LEU A 49 -5.87 -1.60 2.18
C LEU A 49 -6.86 -2.75 2.51
N LEU A 50 -6.89 -3.81 1.70
CA LEU A 50 -7.71 -5.00 1.97
C LEU A 50 -7.36 -5.65 3.31
N ALA A 51 -6.06 -5.78 3.62
CA ALA A 51 -5.62 -6.30 4.90
C ALA A 51 -6.08 -5.41 6.07
N LEU A 52 -5.97 -4.08 5.95
CA LEU A 52 -6.45 -3.14 6.97
C LEU A 52 -7.96 -3.28 7.17
N ARG A 53 -8.76 -3.35 6.10
CA ARG A 53 -10.21 -3.59 6.16
C ARG A 53 -10.53 -4.92 6.83
N HIS A 54 -9.81 -5.99 6.48
CA HIS A 54 -9.99 -7.31 7.07
C HIS A 54 -9.75 -7.31 8.58
N HIS A 55 -8.82 -6.48 9.07
CA HIS A 55 -8.56 -6.27 10.50
C HIS A 55 -9.50 -5.27 11.17
N GLY A 56 -10.59 -4.84 10.51
CA GLY A 56 -11.62 -3.99 11.08
C GLY A 56 -11.28 -2.50 11.09
N ILE A 57 -10.26 -2.08 10.33
CA ILE A 57 -9.92 -0.66 10.20
C ILE A 57 -10.90 0.01 9.24
N ASP A 58 -11.46 1.13 9.69
CA ASP A 58 -12.32 1.99 8.89
C ASP A 58 -11.49 2.73 7.83
N LEU A 59 -11.72 2.39 6.56
CA LEU A 59 -11.02 2.99 5.42
C LEU A 59 -11.68 4.27 4.88
N THR A 60 -12.83 4.69 5.44
CA THR A 60 -13.57 5.88 4.95
C THR A 60 -12.79 7.18 5.13
N LYS A 61 -11.86 7.20 6.10
CA LYS A 61 -11.02 8.36 6.44
C LYS A 61 -9.54 8.15 6.13
N VAL A 62 -9.21 7.12 5.36
CA VAL A 62 -7.82 6.80 5.01
C VAL A 62 -7.50 7.45 3.67
N GLU A 63 -6.63 8.45 3.68
CA GLU A 63 -6.10 9.05 2.45
C GLU A 63 -5.10 8.12 1.77
N VAL A 64 -5.30 7.82 0.49
CA VAL A 64 -4.41 6.94 -0.27
C VAL A 64 -3.56 7.76 -1.22
N ASN A 65 -2.24 7.66 -1.07
CA ASN A 65 -1.28 8.36 -1.90
C ASN A 65 -0.38 7.38 -2.66
N LEU A 66 -0.31 7.52 -3.98
CA LEU A 66 0.56 6.73 -4.84
C LEU A 66 1.76 7.56 -5.28
N THR A 67 2.95 7.02 -5.06
CA THR A 67 4.23 7.62 -5.43
C THR A 67 4.76 6.95 -6.69
N GLU A 68 4.79 7.69 -7.78
CA GLU A 68 5.33 7.28 -9.08
C GLU A 68 6.26 8.37 -9.62
N GLY A 69 7.33 8.00 -10.33
CA GLY A 69 8.18 8.99 -11.02
C GLY A 69 8.88 10.05 -10.13
N GLY A 70 8.83 9.95 -8.81
CA GLY A 70 9.44 10.93 -7.89
C GLY A 70 8.45 11.93 -7.26
N GLY A 71 7.15 11.82 -7.56
CA GLY A 71 6.09 12.59 -6.91
C GLY A 71 5.03 11.67 -6.28
N SER A 72 4.37 12.16 -5.23
CA SER A 72 3.24 11.50 -4.57
C SER A 72 1.94 12.16 -4.99
N ASN A 73 1.00 11.39 -5.53
CA ASN A 73 -0.33 11.86 -5.93
C ASN A 73 -1.39 11.23 -5.03
N PHE A 74 -2.34 12.05 -4.58
CA PHE A 74 -3.55 11.55 -3.95
C PHE A 74 -4.41 10.84 -5.01
N ILE A 75 -4.78 9.59 -4.74
CA ILE A 75 -5.54 8.76 -5.68
C ILE A 75 -6.95 8.40 -5.19
N GLY A 76 -7.31 8.80 -3.97
CA GLY A 76 -8.64 8.60 -3.41
C GLY A 76 -8.65 8.16 -1.95
N TRP A 77 -9.86 7.89 -1.46
CA TRP A 77 -10.06 7.36 -0.12
C TRP A 77 -9.97 5.84 -0.10
N GLY A 78 -9.50 5.27 1.01
CA GLY A 78 -9.21 3.84 1.14
C GLY A 78 -10.38 2.94 0.74
N HIS A 79 -11.61 3.30 1.12
CA HIS A 79 -12.79 2.53 0.74
C HIS A 79 -13.07 2.55 -0.77
N GLU A 80 -12.87 3.69 -1.44
CA GLU A 80 -13.10 3.85 -2.87
C GLU A 80 -12.09 3.05 -3.69
N VAL A 81 -10.82 3.13 -3.30
CA VAL A 81 -9.71 2.42 -3.96
C VAL A 81 -9.86 0.90 -3.87
N VAL A 82 -10.41 0.41 -2.76
CA VAL A 82 -10.70 -1.02 -2.55
C VAL A 82 -11.90 -1.46 -3.39
N VAL A 83 -12.98 -0.69 -3.41
CA VAL A 83 -14.21 -1.02 -4.16
C VAL A 83 -13.95 -1.18 -5.66
N SER A 84 -13.15 -0.31 -6.27
CA SER A 84 -12.78 -0.44 -7.69
C SER A 84 -11.93 -1.68 -8.02
N SER A 85 -11.51 -2.46 -7.01
CA SER A 85 -10.61 -3.61 -7.18
C SER A 85 -11.30 -4.94 -6.89
N GLU A 86 -12.25 -4.97 -5.97
CA GLU A 86 -13.09 -6.15 -5.70
C GLU A 86 -13.95 -6.53 -6.92
N GLU A 87 -14.41 -5.54 -7.71
CA GLU A 87 -15.05 -5.78 -9.02
C GLU A 87 -14.13 -6.48 -10.03
N LEU A 88 -12.82 -6.24 -9.99
CA LEU A 88 -11.87 -6.88 -10.91
C LEU A 88 -11.50 -8.31 -10.48
N MET A 89 -11.54 -8.61 -9.19
CA MET A 89 -11.22 -9.96 -8.69
C MET A 89 -12.42 -10.92 -8.85
N SER A 90 -13.67 -10.44 -8.75
CA SER A 90 -14.86 -11.26 -9.04
C SER A 90 -15.01 -11.63 -10.52
N GLU A 91 -14.36 -10.88 -11.43
CA GLU A 91 -14.41 -11.13 -12.87
C GLU A 91 -13.28 -12.08 -13.35
N VAL A 92 -12.22 -12.25 -12.57
CA VAL A 92 -11.10 -13.18 -12.87
C VAL A 92 -11.40 -14.60 -12.37
N GLU A 93 -12.36 -14.76 -11.48
CA GLU A 93 -12.79 -16.05 -10.91
C GLU A 93 -13.95 -16.72 -11.67
N LYS A 94 -14.35 -16.18 -12.84
CA LYS A 94 -15.29 -16.81 -13.79
C LYS A 94 -14.56 -17.38 -15.00
#